data_AF-W6Q7Y3-F1
#
_entry.id   AF-W6Q7Y3-F1
#
_cell.length_a   1.000
_cell.length_b   1.000
_cell.length_c   1.000
_cell.angle_alpha   90.00
_cell.angle_beta   90.00
_cell.angle_gamma   90.00
#
_symmetry.space_group_name_H-M   'P 1'
#
loop_
_entity.id
_entity.type
_entity.pdbx_description
1 polymer ?
#
loop_
_entity_poly.entity_id
_entity_poly.type
_entity_poly.pdbx_seq_one_letter_code
_entity_poly.pdbx_strand_id
1 'polypeptide(L)'
;MAPRQTKSLRGLNLRKSTSATPMASTQEQEDTKPILTAVVAPDLHPPYQVDPDGDIILFTPKTPLIDISKGNVPGNYARFQVSSKHLALASAYFKRLLKDCWAEGSALSKKGSVEIPVNDCKPDILLVLLNLIHGRSRQVPLKLTLPQLSDIAVATDFFQCNEVVEVFAGIWIQALESLVPSSFSQDMKIWMMISCVFRSHSVIFQKTTKIAIQQATGPFDTSNLPIPNSIKGIQN
;
A
#
# COMPACT_ATOMS: atom_id res chain seq x y z
N MET A 1 -38.33 31.49 -20.05
CA MET A 1 -38.31 30.13 -20.61
C MET A 1 -38.56 29.18 -19.45
N ALA A 2 -39.64 28.39 -19.45
CA ALA A 2 -40.12 27.66 -18.26
C ALA A 2 -39.78 26.15 -18.31
N PRO A 3 -39.58 25.48 -17.17
CA PRO A 3 -39.49 24.02 -17.10
C PRO A 3 -40.89 23.38 -17.13
N ARG A 4 -41.06 22.29 -17.88
CA ARG A 4 -42.29 21.48 -17.91
C ARG A 4 -42.42 20.60 -16.66
N GLN A 5 -43.66 20.37 -16.23
CA GLN A 5 -44.03 19.35 -15.24
C GLN A 5 -44.54 18.04 -15.89
N THR A 6 -44.78 17.05 -15.02
CA THR A 6 -45.58 15.82 -15.18
C THR A 6 -44.84 14.62 -15.78
N LYS A 7 -45.08 13.36 -15.37
CA LYS A 7 -46.21 12.77 -14.59
C LYS A 7 -45.76 11.79 -13.50
N SER A 8 -46.59 11.62 -12.46
CA SER A 8 -46.57 10.43 -11.58
C SER A 8 -47.49 9.33 -12.11
N LEU A 9 -47.26 8.07 -11.74
CA LEU A 9 -48.29 7.03 -11.70
C LEU A 9 -48.24 6.26 -10.36
N ARG A 10 -49.42 5.83 -9.89
CA ARG A 10 -49.65 5.21 -8.56
C ARG A 10 -49.89 3.70 -8.67
N GLY A 11 -49.64 2.98 -7.58
CA GLY A 11 -50.25 1.70 -7.17
C GLY A 11 -49.56 1.21 -5.88
N LEU A 12 -50.17 1.13 -4.68
CA LEU A 12 -51.33 0.32 -4.24
C LEU A 12 -51.07 -1.17 -4.51
N ASN A 13 -51.18 -2.16 -3.60
CA ASN A 13 -51.80 -2.30 -2.26
C ASN A 13 -51.20 -3.58 -1.57
N LEU A 14 -51.41 -3.98 -0.30
CA LEU A 14 -51.85 -3.38 0.99
C LEU A 14 -52.02 -4.53 2.02
N ARG A 15 -51.55 -4.42 3.29
CA ARG A 15 -52.21 -4.87 4.57
C ARG A 15 -51.26 -5.02 5.79
N LYS A 16 -51.84 -4.85 6.98
CA LYS A 16 -51.28 -5.03 8.35
C LYS A 16 -52.25 -5.94 9.15
N SER A 17 -51.97 -6.17 10.46
CA SER A 17 -52.78 -6.87 11.49
C SER A 17 -52.76 -8.42 11.43
N THR A 18 -52.73 -9.19 12.53
CA THR A 18 -52.85 -8.86 13.98
C THR A 18 -52.16 -9.91 14.89
N SER A 19 -52.09 -9.62 16.20
CA SER A 19 -51.54 -10.44 17.29
C SER A 19 -52.47 -11.54 17.84
N ALA A 20 -51.91 -12.65 18.36
CA ALA A 20 -52.36 -13.33 19.60
C ALA A 20 -51.43 -14.50 20.01
N THR A 21 -51.37 -14.81 21.31
CA THR A 21 -50.85 -16.06 21.92
C THR A 21 -51.92 -16.55 22.92
N PRO A 22 -52.10 -17.86 23.19
CA PRO A 22 -51.47 -18.43 24.39
C PRO A 22 -51.08 -19.93 24.36
N MET A 23 -49.97 -20.24 25.04
CA MET A 23 -49.75 -21.32 26.03
C MET A 23 -50.48 -22.70 25.93
N ALA A 24 -49.72 -23.79 25.71
CA ALA A 24 -49.76 -25.05 26.49
C ALA A 24 -48.56 -25.97 26.16
N SER A 25 -48.16 -26.82 27.10
CA SER A 25 -46.90 -27.60 27.13
C SER A 25 -47.03 -29.07 26.68
N THR A 26 -45.95 -29.68 26.17
CA THR A 26 -45.30 -30.95 26.64
C THR A 26 -43.97 -31.19 25.88
N GLN A 27 -43.07 -31.99 26.44
CA GLN A 27 -41.67 -32.27 26.05
C GLN A 27 -41.59 -33.15 24.76
N GLU A 28 -40.47 -33.43 24.07
CA GLU A 28 -39.06 -33.70 24.45
C GLU A 28 -38.04 -33.39 23.29
N GLN A 29 -36.76 -33.76 23.51
CA GLN A 29 -35.64 -33.93 22.56
C GLN A 29 -34.82 -32.70 22.12
N GLU A 30 -33.90 -32.34 23.04
CA GLU A 30 -32.44 -32.45 22.82
C GLU A 30 -31.85 -32.05 21.44
N ASP A 31 -31.37 -30.80 21.34
CA ASP A 31 -30.19 -30.49 20.53
C ASP A 31 -29.33 -29.42 21.24
N THR A 32 -28.11 -29.80 21.61
CA THR A 32 -27.19 -28.95 22.38
C THR A 32 -26.43 -28.04 21.42
N LYS A 33 -27.11 -26.96 20.98
CA LYS A 33 -26.53 -25.98 20.07
C LYS A 33 -25.22 -25.41 20.64
N PRO A 34 -24.06 -25.62 19.98
CA PRO A 34 -22.78 -25.26 20.55
C PRO A 34 -22.65 -23.74 20.70
N ILE A 35 -22.07 -23.37 21.84
CA ILE A 35 -21.53 -22.04 22.11
C ILE A 35 -20.66 -21.62 20.92
N LEU A 36 -20.79 -20.36 20.48
CA LEU A 36 -19.93 -19.79 19.44
C LEU A 36 -18.54 -19.51 20.03
N THR A 37 -17.82 -20.58 20.35
CA THR A 37 -16.43 -20.56 20.80
C THR A 37 -15.62 -19.81 19.76
N ALA A 38 -14.85 -18.83 20.21
CA ALA A 38 -13.94 -18.09 19.34
C ALA A 38 -13.03 -19.09 18.60
N VAL A 39 -13.22 -19.21 17.29
CA VAL A 39 -12.30 -19.97 16.43
C VAL A 39 -11.03 -19.15 16.36
N VAL A 40 -10.11 -19.45 17.27
CA VAL A 40 -8.73 -18.97 17.25
C VAL A 40 -8.14 -19.38 15.90
N ALA A 41 -7.85 -18.40 15.05
CA ALA A 41 -7.25 -18.66 13.75
C ALA A 41 -5.86 -19.32 13.96
N PRO A 42 -5.59 -20.48 13.34
CA PRO A 42 -4.34 -21.19 13.56
C PRO A 42 -3.16 -20.43 12.95
N ASP A 43 -2.08 -20.30 13.73
CA ASP A 43 -0.73 -19.91 13.31
C ASP A 43 -0.60 -18.68 12.41
N LEU A 44 -1.26 -17.59 12.82
CA LEU A 44 -0.86 -16.26 12.38
C LEU A 44 0.51 -15.93 13.01
N HIS A 45 1.59 -15.97 12.23
CA HIS A 45 2.91 -15.51 12.70
C HIS A 45 2.76 -14.12 13.35
N PRO A 46 3.37 -13.89 14.54
CA PRO A 46 3.30 -12.59 15.19
C PRO A 46 3.87 -11.52 14.25
N PRO A 47 3.29 -10.30 14.22
CA PRO A 47 3.76 -9.25 13.34
C PRO A 47 5.22 -8.92 13.64
N TYR A 48 5.97 -8.55 12.60
CA TYR A 48 7.26 -7.90 12.78
C TYR A 48 7.04 -6.61 13.57
N GLN A 49 7.52 -6.59 14.80
CA GLN A 49 7.41 -5.44 15.70
C GLN A 49 8.40 -4.36 15.26
N VAL A 50 7.96 -3.50 14.34
CA VAL A 50 8.68 -2.26 13.99
C VAL A 50 8.48 -1.24 15.11
N ASP A 51 7.25 -1.15 15.61
CA ASP A 51 6.86 -0.42 16.82
C ASP A 51 6.04 -1.35 17.73
N PRO A 52 6.54 -1.76 18.91
CA PRO A 52 5.81 -2.64 19.84
C PRO A 52 4.53 -2.01 20.41
N ASP A 53 4.49 -0.67 20.50
CA ASP A 53 3.32 0.11 20.93
C ASP A 53 2.47 0.58 19.72
N GLY A 54 2.75 0.05 18.54
CA GLY A 54 2.09 0.41 17.28
C GLY A 54 0.61 0.03 17.26
N ASP A 55 -0.20 0.99 16.81
CA ASP A 55 -1.67 0.94 16.67
C ASP A 55 -2.13 0.48 15.27
N ILE A 56 -1.22 0.26 14.33
CA ILE A 56 -1.53 -0.22 12.98
C ILE A 56 -0.82 -1.55 12.71
N ILE A 57 -1.56 -2.50 12.12
CA ILE A 57 -0.99 -3.68 11.47
C ILE A 57 -1.06 -3.49 9.96
N LEU A 58 0.09 -3.25 9.32
CA LEU A 58 0.18 -3.35 7.86
C LEU A 58 0.36 -4.83 7.49
N PHE A 59 -0.31 -5.30 6.45
CA PHE A 59 -0.11 -6.66 5.93
C PHE A 59 0.01 -6.71 4.41
N THR A 60 1.00 -7.44 3.92
CA THR A 60 1.29 -7.62 2.48
C THR A 60 1.43 -9.11 2.16
N PRO A 61 0.96 -9.60 0.99
CA PRO A 61 1.17 -10.99 0.60
C PRO A 61 2.68 -11.32 0.53
N LYS A 62 3.17 -12.29 1.32
CA LYS A 62 4.40 -13.01 0.94
C LYS A 62 3.99 -13.92 -0.21
N THR A 63 4.62 -13.77 -1.36
CA THR A 63 4.29 -14.45 -2.61
C THR A 63 4.07 -15.96 -2.41
N PRO A 64 2.82 -16.46 -2.46
CA PRO A 64 2.55 -17.87 -2.60
C PRO A 64 2.50 -18.17 -4.10
N LEU A 65 3.21 -19.20 -4.56
CA LEU A 65 2.91 -19.73 -5.89
C LEU A 65 1.45 -20.17 -5.91
N ILE A 66 0.72 -19.77 -6.97
CA ILE A 66 -0.71 -19.96 -7.09
C ILE A 66 -1.04 -21.46 -7.06
N ASP A 67 -1.92 -21.87 -6.15
CA ASP A 67 -2.68 -23.11 -6.28
C ASP A 67 -4.17 -22.77 -6.35
N ILE A 68 -4.75 -22.94 -7.54
CA ILE A 68 -6.15 -22.60 -7.85
C ILE A 68 -7.11 -23.64 -7.23
N SER A 69 -6.61 -24.73 -6.64
CA SER A 69 -7.41 -25.89 -6.23
C SER A 69 -8.02 -25.84 -4.82
N LYS A 70 -7.68 -24.85 -3.96
CA LYS A 70 -8.14 -24.83 -2.54
C LYS A 70 -8.72 -23.49 -2.10
N GLY A 71 -10.05 -23.43 -2.05
CA GLY A 71 -10.86 -22.25 -1.70
C GLY A 71 -10.81 -21.76 -0.25
N ASN A 72 -9.82 -22.14 0.55
CA ASN A 72 -9.47 -21.42 1.78
C ASN A 72 -8.04 -21.75 2.22
N VAL A 73 -7.13 -20.81 2.03
CA VAL A 73 -5.82 -20.79 2.69
C VAL A 73 -5.65 -19.38 3.25
N PRO A 74 -5.37 -19.20 4.56
CA PRO A 74 -4.87 -17.92 5.05
C PRO A 74 -3.58 -17.63 4.29
N GLY A 75 -3.64 -16.70 3.34
CA GLY A 75 -2.48 -16.33 2.54
C GLY A 75 -1.30 -16.02 3.47
N ASN A 76 -0.09 -16.41 3.08
CA ASN A 76 1.08 -16.19 3.93
C ASN A 76 1.40 -14.68 3.94
N TYR A 77 0.75 -13.89 4.79
CA TYR A 77 0.97 -12.45 4.88
C TYR A 77 2.20 -12.13 5.73
N ALA A 78 2.99 -11.14 5.32
CA ALA A 78 3.92 -10.47 6.20
C ALA A 78 3.16 -9.36 6.91
N ARG A 79 3.11 -9.42 8.25
CA ARG A 79 2.41 -8.46 9.10
C ARG A 79 3.43 -7.60 9.81
N PHE A 80 3.20 -6.29 9.90
CA PHE A 80 4.11 -5.33 10.51
C PHE A 80 3.32 -4.47 11.51
N GLN A 81 3.73 -4.48 12.78
CA GLN A 81 3.15 -3.61 13.81
C GLN A 81 3.93 -2.29 13.80
N VAL A 82 3.20 -1.19 13.59
CA VAL A 82 3.72 0.15 13.30
C VAL A 82 2.83 1.23 13.90
N SER A 83 3.37 2.44 14.07
CA SER A 83 2.62 3.59 14.61
C SER A 83 2.03 4.47 13.52
N SER A 84 0.74 4.77 13.67
CA SER A 84 -0.02 5.77 12.92
C SER A 84 0.64 7.15 12.93
N LYS A 85 1.26 7.54 14.04
CA LYS A 85 1.92 8.84 14.22
C LYS A 85 3.18 8.93 13.37
N HIS A 86 4.03 7.90 13.42
CA HIS A 86 5.23 7.81 12.57
C HIS A 86 4.86 7.79 11.08
N LEU A 87 3.89 6.93 10.70
CA LEU A 87 3.37 6.87 9.32
C LEU A 87 2.81 8.21 8.84
N ALA A 88 1.91 8.85 9.60
CA ALA A 88 1.26 10.11 9.21
C ALA A 88 2.19 11.34 9.27
N LEU A 89 3.30 11.26 10.00
CA LEU A 89 4.34 12.29 9.98
C LEU A 89 5.21 12.16 8.72
N ALA A 90 5.69 10.95 8.42
CA ALA A 90 6.68 10.70 7.36
C ALA A 90 6.08 10.50 5.95
N SER A 91 4.78 10.24 5.83
CA SER A 91 4.14 9.88 4.55
C SER A 91 2.86 10.69 4.30
N ALA A 92 2.83 11.42 3.19
CA ALA A 92 1.63 12.12 2.75
C ALA A 92 0.51 11.15 2.30
N TYR A 93 0.87 9.92 1.88
CA TYR A 93 -0.09 8.84 1.60
C TYR A 93 -0.80 8.39 2.88
N PHE A 94 -0.04 7.94 3.90
CA PHE A 94 -0.63 7.44 5.15
C PHE A 94 -1.35 8.56 5.91
N LYS A 95 -0.84 9.79 5.89
CA LYS A 95 -1.52 10.97 6.45
C LYS A 95 -2.89 11.25 5.82
N ARG A 96 -3.13 10.86 4.57
CA ARG A 96 -4.47 10.93 3.95
C ARG A 96 -5.33 9.73 4.31
N LEU A 97 -4.77 8.52 4.23
CA LEU A 97 -5.46 7.26 4.52
C LEU A 97 -6.00 7.20 5.97
N LEU A 98 -5.23 7.71 6.93
CA LEU A 98 -5.56 7.67 8.35
C LEU A 98 -6.47 8.82 8.83
N LYS A 99 -7.10 9.58 7.92
CA LYS A 99 -8.11 10.57 8.31
C LYS A 99 -9.46 9.91 8.58
N ASP A 100 -10.17 10.41 9.59
CA ASP A 100 -11.49 9.91 10.04
C ASP A 100 -12.59 9.85 8.96
N CYS A 101 -12.41 10.55 7.83
CA CYS A 101 -13.31 10.50 6.68
C CYS A 101 -13.16 9.22 5.83
N TRP A 102 -12.10 8.44 6.04
CA TRP A 102 -11.86 7.13 5.41
C TRP A 102 -12.13 6.00 6.40
N ALA A 103 -12.33 4.78 5.90
CA ALA A 103 -12.69 3.63 6.72
C ALA A 103 -11.59 3.29 7.73
N GLU A 104 -10.33 3.41 7.31
CA GLU A 104 -9.12 3.10 8.06
C GLU A 104 -8.94 4.08 9.24
N GLY A 105 -8.98 5.39 8.97
CA GLY A 105 -8.93 6.41 10.01
C GLY A 105 -10.11 6.34 10.99
N SER A 106 -11.33 6.15 10.47
CA SER A 106 -12.53 6.00 11.31
C SER A 106 -12.47 4.75 12.20
N ALA A 107 -11.87 3.65 11.72
CA ALA A 107 -11.64 2.45 12.51
C ALA A 107 -10.58 2.69 13.60
N LEU A 108 -9.44 3.30 13.23
CA LEU A 108 -8.36 3.65 14.17
C LEU A 108 -8.88 4.54 15.31
N SER A 109 -9.60 5.62 14.98
CA SER A 109 -10.17 6.57 15.94
C SER A 109 -11.18 5.93 16.91
N LYS A 110 -12.00 4.97 16.43
CA LYS A 110 -13.03 4.29 17.24
C LYS A 110 -12.53 3.10 18.05
N LYS A 111 -11.53 2.37 17.55
CA LYS A 111 -11.07 1.09 18.13
C LYS A 111 -9.71 1.19 18.82
N GLY A 112 -8.96 2.28 18.57
CA GLY A 112 -7.56 2.40 18.97
C GLY A 112 -6.58 1.61 18.10
N SER A 113 -7.05 0.82 17.12
CA SER A 113 -6.20 0.12 16.16
C SER A 113 -6.90 -0.24 14.85
N VAL A 114 -6.12 -0.51 13.79
CA VAL A 114 -6.62 -0.93 12.47
C VAL A 114 -5.63 -1.83 11.73
N GLU A 115 -6.13 -2.77 10.93
CA GLU A 115 -5.33 -3.54 9.98
C GLU A 115 -5.51 -2.99 8.56
N ILE A 116 -4.42 -2.83 7.79
CA ILE A 116 -4.43 -2.21 6.46
C ILE A 116 -3.67 -3.09 5.46
N PRO A 117 -4.28 -3.49 4.32
CA PRO A 117 -3.60 -4.24 3.27
C PRO A 117 -2.64 -3.35 2.47
N VAL A 118 -1.48 -3.90 2.12
CA VAL A 118 -0.46 -3.28 1.26
C VAL A 118 -0.10 -4.27 0.16
N ASN A 119 -0.90 -4.32 -0.90
CA ASN A 119 -0.81 -5.39 -1.91
C ASN A 119 0.39 -5.23 -2.86
N ASP A 120 0.73 -3.99 -3.23
CA ASP A 120 1.67 -3.69 -4.32
C ASP A 120 3.10 -3.36 -3.84
N CYS A 121 3.48 -3.85 -2.66
CA CYS A 121 4.82 -3.66 -2.10
C CYS A 121 5.38 -4.97 -1.53
N LYS A 122 6.60 -5.35 -1.95
CA LYS A 122 7.27 -6.56 -1.47
C LYS A 122 7.56 -6.47 0.04
N PRO A 123 7.43 -7.56 0.82
CA PRO A 123 7.61 -7.52 2.27
C PRO A 123 8.95 -6.95 2.77
N ASP A 124 10.05 -7.24 2.07
CA ASP A 124 11.40 -6.77 2.40
C ASP A 124 11.57 -5.28 2.12
N ILE A 125 11.06 -4.81 0.97
CA ILE A 125 11.04 -3.39 0.58
C ILE A 125 10.18 -2.57 1.54
N LEU A 126 9.00 -3.09 1.91
CA LEU A 126 8.13 -2.46 2.91
C LEU A 126 8.83 -2.37 4.26
N LEU A 127 9.48 -3.45 4.74
CA LEU A 127 10.22 -3.45 6.00
C LEU A 127 11.34 -2.41 6.04
N VAL A 128 12.06 -2.19 4.92
CA VAL A 128 13.08 -1.14 4.83
C VAL A 128 12.47 0.25 5.03
N LEU A 129 11.38 0.56 4.32
CA LEU A 129 10.68 1.84 4.47
C LEU A 129 10.10 2.04 5.87
N LEU A 130 9.52 0.99 6.47
CA LEU A 130 8.97 1.07 7.82
C LEU A 130 10.06 1.29 8.88
N ASN A 131 11.24 0.67 8.74
CA ASN A 131 12.37 0.95 9.62
C ASN A 131 12.85 2.41 9.49
N LEU A 132 12.88 2.97 8.28
CA LEU A 132 13.23 4.38 8.06
C LEU A 132 12.20 5.34 8.71
N ILE A 133 10.90 5.10 8.46
CA ILE A 133 9.80 5.89 9.03
C ILE A 133 9.82 5.90 10.57
N HIS A 134 10.22 4.80 11.21
CA HIS A 134 10.30 4.68 12.68
C HIS A 134 11.71 4.97 13.24
N GLY A 135 12.60 5.59 12.45
CA GLY A 135 13.96 5.97 12.90
C GLY A 135 14.90 4.80 13.23
N ARG A 136 14.54 3.56 12.86
CA ARG A 136 15.28 2.33 13.12
C ARG A 136 16.42 2.11 12.11
N SER A 137 17.22 3.14 11.88
CA SER A 137 18.31 3.18 10.90
C SER A 137 19.31 2.00 10.99
N ARG A 138 19.56 1.47 12.21
CA ARG A 138 20.40 0.28 12.43
C ARG A 138 19.86 -1.02 11.80
N GLN A 139 18.59 -1.07 11.43
CA GLN A 139 17.93 -2.21 10.78
C GLN A 139 17.87 -2.05 9.25
N VAL A 140 18.35 -0.92 8.72
CA VAL A 140 18.31 -0.60 7.28
C VAL A 140 19.61 -1.10 6.63
N PRO A 141 19.54 -1.87 5.53
CA PRO A 141 20.73 -2.38 4.86
C PRO A 141 21.54 -1.23 4.21
N LEU A 142 22.87 -1.25 4.37
CA LEU A 142 23.76 -0.28 3.71
C LEU A 142 24.11 -0.64 2.25
N LYS A 143 23.76 -1.85 1.80
CA LYS A 143 23.99 -2.35 0.45
C LYS A 143 22.70 -2.92 -0.12
N LEU A 144 22.41 -2.59 -1.36
CA LEU A 144 21.27 -3.07 -2.13
C LEU A 144 21.72 -3.48 -3.52
N THR A 145 20.90 -4.29 -4.19
CA THR A 145 20.98 -4.50 -5.64
C THR A 145 20.21 -3.39 -6.39
N LEU A 146 20.52 -3.16 -7.67
CA LEU A 146 19.79 -2.18 -8.50
C LEU A 146 18.27 -2.45 -8.54
N PRO A 147 17.77 -3.71 -8.68
CA PRO A 147 16.34 -4.00 -8.56
C PRO A 147 15.73 -3.59 -7.22
N GLN A 148 16.41 -3.84 -6.09
CA GLN A 148 15.90 -3.44 -4.77
C GLN A 148 15.85 -1.91 -4.62
N LEU A 149 16.86 -1.18 -5.10
CA LEU A 149 16.83 0.29 -5.10
C LEU A 149 15.70 0.82 -5.99
N SER A 150 15.43 0.15 -7.12
CA SER A 150 14.29 0.46 -7.99
C SER A 150 12.95 0.21 -7.29
N ASP A 151 12.78 -0.92 -6.61
CA ASP A 151 11.56 -1.22 -5.85
C ASP A 151 11.34 -0.21 -4.71
N ILE A 152 12.40 0.18 -4.00
CA ILE A 152 12.34 1.23 -2.96
C ILE A 152 11.95 2.57 -3.57
N ALA A 153 12.50 2.95 -4.73
CA ALA A 153 12.13 4.22 -5.40
C ALA A 153 10.64 4.24 -5.76
N VAL A 154 10.12 3.17 -6.38
CA VAL A 154 8.68 3.05 -6.69
C VAL A 154 7.82 3.14 -5.43
N ALA A 155 8.19 2.40 -4.37
CA ALA A 155 7.46 2.44 -3.11
C ALA A 155 7.56 3.80 -2.39
N THR A 156 8.70 4.49 -2.49
CA THR A 156 8.91 5.83 -1.89
C THR A 156 8.02 6.89 -2.53
N ASP A 157 7.87 6.85 -3.87
CA ASP A 157 6.95 7.75 -4.59
C ASP A 157 5.48 7.42 -4.27
N PHE A 158 5.12 6.13 -4.29
CA PHE A 158 3.77 5.67 -3.97
C PHE A 158 3.33 6.08 -2.55
N PHE A 159 4.16 5.81 -1.54
CA PHE A 159 3.90 6.22 -0.16
C PHE A 159 4.21 7.70 0.11
N GLN A 160 4.80 8.44 -0.84
CA GLN A 160 5.11 9.86 -0.72
C GLN A 160 5.90 10.17 0.57
N CYS A 161 7.01 9.45 0.75
CA CYS A 161 7.86 9.49 1.95
C CYS A 161 9.33 9.81 1.66
N ASN A 162 9.61 10.57 0.59
CA ASN A 162 10.95 10.84 0.06
C ASN A 162 11.94 11.36 1.13
N GLU A 163 11.50 12.23 2.05
CA GLU A 163 12.32 12.85 3.10
C GLU A 163 13.00 11.83 4.03
N VAL A 164 12.29 10.79 4.47
CA VAL A 164 12.87 9.76 5.36
C VAL A 164 13.79 8.77 4.64
N VAL A 165 13.77 8.76 3.30
CA VAL A 165 14.60 7.87 2.47
C VAL A 165 15.85 8.57 1.95
N GLU A 166 15.84 9.90 1.83
CA GLU A 166 16.85 10.73 1.13
C GLU A 166 18.31 10.37 1.50
N VAL A 167 18.63 10.31 2.80
CA VAL A 167 20.00 10.01 3.27
C VAL A 167 20.46 8.61 2.84
N PHE A 168 19.58 7.61 2.93
CA PHE A 168 19.89 6.24 2.53
C PHE A 168 19.90 6.06 1.00
N ALA A 169 19.04 6.77 0.29
CA ALA A 169 19.07 6.83 -1.17
C ALA A 169 20.44 7.31 -1.68
N GLY A 170 21.02 8.37 -1.06
CA GLY A 170 22.37 8.83 -1.35
C GLY A 170 23.44 7.74 -1.18
N ILE A 171 23.41 7.01 -0.05
CA ILE A 171 24.33 5.90 0.24
C ILE A 171 24.21 4.78 -0.79
N TRP A 172 22.98 4.33 -1.11
CA TRP A 172 22.75 3.24 -2.05
C TRP A 172 23.10 3.61 -3.49
N ILE A 173 22.82 4.85 -3.91
CA ILE A 173 23.16 5.37 -5.23
C ILE A 173 24.67 5.45 -5.40
N GLN A 174 25.40 5.98 -4.42
CA GLN A 174 26.87 6.01 -4.44
C GLN A 174 27.47 4.59 -4.52
N ALA A 175 26.92 3.64 -3.76
CA ALA A 175 27.36 2.25 -3.79
C ALA A 175 27.13 1.53 -5.14
N LEU A 176 26.22 2.04 -5.98
CA LEU A 176 25.83 1.47 -7.26
C LEU A 176 26.25 2.32 -8.47
N GLU A 177 26.91 3.47 -8.28
CA GLU A 177 27.21 4.45 -9.34
C GLU A 177 28.01 3.86 -10.52
N SER A 178 28.88 2.88 -10.25
CA SER A 178 29.65 2.16 -11.28
C SER A 178 28.79 1.35 -12.26
N LEU A 179 27.52 1.09 -11.92
CA LEU A 179 26.54 0.39 -12.75
C LEU A 179 25.68 1.34 -13.61
N VAL A 180 25.91 2.65 -13.57
CA VAL A 180 25.16 3.63 -14.40
C VAL A 180 25.59 3.48 -15.87
N PRO A 181 24.71 3.03 -16.79
CA PRO A 181 25.10 2.72 -18.16
C PRO A 181 25.60 3.94 -18.95
N SER A 182 26.38 3.67 -20.00
CA SER A 182 26.89 4.68 -20.95
C SER A 182 26.01 4.85 -22.20
N SER A 183 25.04 3.97 -22.41
CA SER A 183 24.11 3.95 -23.53
C SER A 183 22.67 3.73 -23.07
N PHE A 184 21.71 3.98 -23.95
CA PHE A 184 20.29 3.75 -23.66
C PHE A 184 19.98 2.24 -23.59
N SER A 185 19.52 1.80 -22.43
CA SER A 185 19.24 0.41 -22.08
C SER A 185 18.03 0.32 -21.14
N GLN A 186 17.63 -0.89 -20.72
CA GLN A 186 16.59 -1.03 -19.70
C GLN A 186 17.06 -0.49 -18.34
N ASP A 187 18.32 -0.76 -17.96
CA ASP A 187 18.92 -0.23 -16.73
C ASP A 187 19.03 1.30 -16.76
N MET A 188 19.25 1.91 -17.93
CA MET A 188 19.21 3.37 -18.08
C MET A 188 17.85 3.94 -17.65
N LYS A 189 16.73 3.30 -18.05
CA LYS A 189 15.38 3.73 -17.62
C LYS A 189 15.17 3.59 -16.12
N ILE A 190 15.71 2.52 -15.52
CA ILE A 190 15.68 2.31 -14.06
C ILE A 190 16.45 3.44 -13.36
N TRP A 191 17.65 3.78 -13.83
CA TRP A 191 18.45 4.90 -13.30
C TRP A 191 17.80 6.28 -13.51
N MET A 192 17.11 6.50 -14.64
CA MET A 192 16.29 7.70 -14.85
C MET A 192 15.16 7.81 -13.81
N MET A 193 14.47 6.70 -13.52
CA MET A 193 13.40 6.67 -12.52
C MET A 193 13.93 6.92 -11.10
N ILE A 194 14.98 6.20 -10.69
CA ILE A 194 15.65 6.37 -9.39
C ILE A 194 16.09 7.84 -9.19
N SER A 195 16.77 8.43 -10.19
CA SER A 195 17.23 9.82 -10.10
C SER A 195 16.08 10.84 -10.15
N CYS A 196 14.94 10.51 -10.75
CA CYS A 196 13.75 11.36 -10.73
C CYS A 196 13.05 11.36 -9.36
N VAL A 197 12.80 10.18 -8.77
CA VAL A 197 12.12 10.01 -7.48
C VAL A 197 12.90 10.64 -6.33
N PHE A 198 14.19 10.33 -6.23
CA PHE A 198 15.04 10.83 -5.15
C PHE A 198 15.66 12.20 -5.45
N ARG A 199 15.37 12.79 -6.63
CA ARG A 199 15.98 14.03 -7.15
C ARG A 199 17.51 14.04 -7.05
N SER A 200 18.12 12.85 -7.10
CA SER A 200 19.50 12.64 -6.70
C SER A 200 20.46 13.39 -7.60
N HIS A 201 21.49 13.96 -6.96
CA HIS A 201 22.66 14.66 -7.51
C HIS A 201 22.61 14.89 -9.03
N SER A 202 22.43 16.15 -9.41
CA SER A 202 22.19 16.63 -10.78
C SER A 202 22.98 15.90 -11.88
N VAL A 203 24.21 15.47 -11.62
CA VAL A 203 25.05 14.65 -12.50
C VAL A 203 24.37 13.38 -13.01
N ILE A 204 23.77 12.54 -12.15
CA ILE A 204 23.16 11.26 -12.60
C ILE A 204 21.88 11.55 -13.38
N PHE A 205 21.04 12.46 -12.88
CA PHE A 205 19.83 12.88 -13.59
C PHE A 205 20.16 13.50 -14.97
N GLN A 206 21.14 14.40 -15.05
CA GLN A 206 21.59 15.00 -16.32
C GLN A 206 22.22 13.97 -17.27
N LYS A 207 23.09 13.07 -16.77
CA LYS A 207 23.72 12.02 -17.58
C LYS A 207 22.67 11.10 -18.21
N THR A 208 21.73 10.62 -17.40
CA THR A 208 20.70 9.67 -17.82
C THR A 208 19.67 10.30 -18.76
N THR A 209 19.17 11.50 -18.44
CA THR A 209 18.26 12.25 -19.34
C THR A 209 18.94 12.66 -20.65
N LYS A 210 20.19 13.10 -20.63
CA LYS A 210 20.96 13.42 -21.86
C LYS A 210 21.10 12.21 -22.77
N ILE A 211 21.45 11.03 -22.24
CA ILE A 211 21.58 9.81 -23.04
C ILE A 211 20.22 9.41 -23.62
N ALA A 212 19.14 9.48 -22.85
CA ALA A 212 17.79 9.21 -23.33
C ALA A 212 17.35 10.16 -24.45
N ILE A 213 17.57 11.47 -24.31
CA ILE A 213 17.27 12.47 -25.36
C ILE A 213 18.08 12.21 -26.63
N GLN A 214 19.33 11.77 -26.51
CA GLN A 214 20.22 11.54 -27.66
C GLN A 214 20.00 10.20 -28.39
N GLN A 215 19.45 9.18 -27.72
CA GLN A 215 19.46 7.79 -28.21
C GLN A 215 18.08 7.11 -28.23
N ALA A 216 17.02 7.71 -27.69
CA ALA A 216 15.68 7.14 -27.77
C ALA A 216 15.11 7.26 -29.19
N THR A 217 14.78 6.12 -29.80
CA THR A 217 14.28 6.00 -31.18
C THR A 217 12.75 6.05 -31.29
N GLY A 218 12.03 6.56 -30.29
CA GLY A 218 10.58 6.70 -30.32
C GLY A 218 9.99 7.31 -29.03
N PRO A 219 8.66 7.48 -28.97
CA PRO A 219 7.97 7.98 -27.77
C PRO A 219 8.24 7.09 -26.57
N PHE A 220 8.54 7.69 -25.42
CA PHE A 220 8.73 6.95 -24.18
C PHE A 220 7.39 6.38 -23.69
N ASP A 221 7.31 5.06 -23.49
CA ASP A 221 6.24 4.49 -22.68
C ASP A 221 6.47 4.88 -21.22
N THR A 222 5.74 5.91 -20.78
CA THR A 222 5.79 6.43 -19.41
C THR A 222 4.73 5.81 -18.51
N SER A 223 3.92 4.85 -19.00
CA SER A 223 2.72 4.35 -18.31
C SER A 223 3.01 3.70 -16.96
N ASN A 224 4.23 3.19 -16.79
CA ASN A 224 4.69 2.47 -15.60
C ASN A 224 5.77 3.24 -14.79
N LEU A 225 5.98 4.53 -15.06
CA LEU A 225 7.02 5.34 -14.40
C LEU A 225 6.43 6.54 -13.65
N PRO A 226 6.85 6.80 -12.40
CA PRO A 226 6.46 8.00 -11.65
C PRO A 226 7.19 9.24 -12.19
N ILE A 227 6.75 9.72 -13.35
CA ILE A 227 7.29 10.94 -13.97
C ILE A 227 6.40 12.14 -13.57
N PRO A 228 6.94 13.17 -12.90
CA PRO A 228 6.21 14.37 -12.53
C PRO A 228 5.52 15.02 -13.73
N ASN A 229 4.26 15.43 -13.54
CA ASN A 229 3.42 16.00 -14.61
C ASN A 229 4.01 17.28 -15.24
N SER A 230 4.96 17.95 -14.57
CA SER A 230 5.73 19.09 -15.12
C SER A 230 6.56 18.75 -16.37
N ILE A 231 6.81 17.47 -16.66
CA ILE A 231 7.57 17.02 -17.85
C ILE A 231 6.62 16.72 -19.03
N LYS A 232 5.32 16.51 -18.78
CA LYS A 232 4.32 16.16 -19.83
C LYS A 232 3.88 17.35 -20.69
N GLY A 233 4.33 18.58 -20.36
CA GLY A 233 3.94 19.82 -21.03
C GLY A 233 4.86 20.27 -22.17
N ILE A 234 5.88 19.49 -22.56
CA ILE A 234 6.78 19.81 -23.69
C ILE A 234 6.49 18.86 -24.85
N GLN A 235 5.32 19.03 -25.46
CA GLN A 235 5.06 18.64 -26.84
C GLN A 235 4.50 19.89 -27.55
N ASN A 236 5.15 20.26 -28.66
CA ASN A 236 4.73 21.37 -29.52
C ASN A 236 3.44 21.04 -30.28
#